data_AF-A0A1Z3HKS5-F1
#
_entry.id   AF-A0A1Z3HKS5-F1
#
_cell.length_a   1.000
_cell.length_b   1.000
_cell.length_c   1.000
_cell.angle_alpha   90.00
_cell.angle_beta   90.00
_cell.angle_gamma   90.00
#
_symmetry.space_group_name_H-M   'P 1'
#
loop_
_entity.id
_entity.type
_entity.pdbx_description
1 polymer ?
#
loop_
_entity_poly.entity_id
_entity_poly.type
_entity_poly.pdbx_seq_one_letter_code
_entity_poly.pdbx_strand_id
1 'polypeptide(L)'
;MPGTHSALVCLGATRGQAYSPLRCQCQLTLYDQGGEALLTPDLRPLSVEDYEAIPSATITFPAVGTYELVLEGQAQDPGAFPPFELAFPVTVATAVTPASPAPEPELPPASTTPESSSTASGPPIPLLVALLLVILAGVAWTWSRYRRQGKNKDL
;
A
#
# COMPACT_ATOMS: atom_id res chain seq x y z
N MET A 1 32.75 14.21 -4.28
CA MET A 1 31.65 14.62 -5.17
C MET A 1 30.38 14.56 -4.35
N PRO A 2 29.61 15.65 -4.21
CA PRO A 2 28.37 15.60 -3.44
C PRO A 2 27.45 14.55 -4.08
N GLY A 3 26.97 13.60 -3.28
CA GLY A 3 26.12 12.52 -3.74
C GLY A 3 24.76 13.07 -4.14
N THR A 4 24.35 12.87 -5.39
CA THR A 4 23.03 13.24 -5.85
C THR A 4 22.02 12.24 -5.27
N HIS A 5 21.25 12.66 -4.28
CA HIS A 5 20.19 11.84 -3.68
C HIS A 5 18.89 12.07 -4.44
N SER A 6 18.61 11.23 -5.44
CA SER A 6 17.36 11.28 -6.20
C SER A 6 16.37 10.23 -5.70
N ALA A 7 15.13 10.62 -5.48
CA ALA A 7 14.03 9.70 -5.21
C ALA A 7 12.91 9.87 -6.25
N LEU A 8 12.24 8.76 -6.54
CA LEU A 8 10.99 8.74 -7.28
C LEU A 8 9.83 8.64 -6.28
N VAL A 9 8.89 9.57 -6.35
CA VAL A 9 7.68 9.55 -5.51
C VAL A 9 6.50 9.22 -6.40
N CYS A 10 5.67 8.25 -5.98
CA CYS A 10 4.46 7.82 -6.69
C CYS A 10 3.24 7.99 -5.77
N LEU A 11 2.25 8.79 -6.16
CA LEU A 11 1.05 9.02 -5.34
C LEU A 11 -0.15 8.26 -5.93
N GLY A 12 -0.59 7.19 -5.24
CA GLY A 12 -1.71 6.35 -5.65
C GLY A 12 -3.04 6.73 -4.98
N ALA A 13 -4.17 6.46 -5.65
CA ALA A 13 -5.51 6.64 -5.08
C ALA A 13 -6.06 5.30 -4.52
N THR A 14 -6.57 5.31 -3.29
CA THR A 14 -7.08 4.10 -2.58
C THR A 14 -8.55 3.78 -2.83
N ARG A 15 -9.25 4.52 -3.69
CA ARG A 15 -10.69 4.35 -3.92
C ARG A 15 -11.01 3.94 -5.35
N GLY A 16 -10.92 2.64 -5.64
CA GLY A 16 -11.76 1.83 -6.55
C GLY A 16 -12.07 2.27 -7.99
N GLN A 17 -11.67 3.46 -8.42
CA GLN A 17 -11.79 3.98 -9.76
C GLN A 17 -10.50 4.75 -10.01
N ALA A 18 -9.73 4.31 -11.01
CA ALA A 18 -8.60 5.06 -11.51
C ALA A 18 -9.14 6.37 -12.12
N TYR A 19 -9.30 7.41 -11.30
CA TYR A 19 -9.53 8.74 -11.81
C TYR A 19 -8.32 9.07 -12.67
N SER A 20 -8.56 9.34 -13.95
CA SER A 20 -7.50 9.75 -14.84
C SER A 20 -6.75 10.93 -14.19
N PRO A 21 -5.45 10.80 -13.93
CA PRO A 21 -4.66 11.84 -13.25
C PRO A 21 -4.60 13.14 -14.07
N LEU A 22 -5.12 13.11 -15.30
CA LEU A 22 -5.33 14.26 -16.18
C LEU A 22 -6.44 15.22 -15.71
N ARG A 23 -7.20 14.93 -14.65
CA ARG A 23 -8.29 15.81 -14.16
C ARG A 23 -7.98 16.51 -12.82
N CYS A 24 -6.78 16.35 -12.28
CA CYS A 24 -6.31 17.12 -11.13
C CYS A 24 -5.37 18.25 -11.59
N GLN A 25 -5.55 19.45 -11.05
CA GLN A 25 -4.47 20.44 -10.95
C GLN A 25 -3.76 20.17 -9.63
N CYS A 26 -2.78 19.28 -9.69
CA CYS A 26 -2.02 18.82 -8.54
C CYS A 26 -0.67 19.54 -8.51
N GLN A 27 -0.24 19.99 -7.33
CA GLN A 27 1.05 20.63 -7.10
C GLN A 27 1.74 19.94 -5.93
N LEU A 28 2.98 19.50 -6.15
CA LEU A 28 3.82 18.90 -5.12
C LEU A 28 4.87 19.93 -4.69
N THR A 29 5.08 20.10 -3.40
CA THR A 29 6.10 20.99 -2.85
C THR A 29 6.88 20.25 -1.77
N LEU A 30 8.21 20.39 -1.81
CA LEU A 30 9.12 19.90 -0.78
C LEU A 30 9.44 21.04 0.19
N TYR A 31 9.20 20.79 1.47
CA TYR A 31 9.54 21.69 2.57
C TYR A 31 10.66 21.09 3.42
N ASP A 32 11.48 21.97 4.01
CA ASP A 32 12.40 21.58 5.06
C ASP A 32 11.71 21.43 6.43
N GLN A 33 12.46 21.01 7.45
CA GLN A 33 11.99 20.93 8.84
C GLN A 33 11.54 22.27 9.43
N GLY A 34 11.96 23.41 8.86
CA GLY A 34 11.56 24.76 9.26
C GLY A 34 10.28 25.25 8.59
N GLY A 35 9.73 24.48 7.64
CA GLY A 35 8.56 24.87 6.84
C GLY A 35 8.90 25.79 5.67
N GLU A 36 10.18 25.89 5.29
CA GLU A 36 10.58 26.65 4.09
C GLU A 36 10.42 25.77 2.83
N ALA A 37 9.74 26.31 1.81
CA ALA A 37 9.60 25.64 0.53
C ALA A 37 10.94 25.61 -0.22
N LEU A 38 11.47 24.40 -0.43
CA LEU A 38 12.76 24.20 -1.09
C LEU A 38 12.63 24.08 -2.60
N LEU A 39 11.65 23.29 -3.07
CA LEU A 39 11.43 23.04 -4.49
C LEU A 39 10.02 22.51 -4.76
N THR A 40 9.50 22.81 -5.94
CA THR A 40 8.19 22.37 -6.44
C THR A 40 8.43 21.56 -7.72
N PRO A 41 8.58 20.23 -7.63
CA PRO A 41 8.93 19.43 -8.79
C PRO A 41 7.73 19.21 -9.71
N ASP A 42 7.98 19.15 -11.02
CA ASP A 42 6.94 18.87 -12.00
C ASP A 42 6.42 17.43 -11.86
N LEU A 43 5.10 17.30 -11.69
CA LEU A 43 4.42 16.01 -11.71
C LEU A 43 4.26 15.53 -13.15
N ARG A 44 4.66 14.28 -13.39
CA ARG A 44 4.53 13.57 -14.67
C ARG A 44 3.83 12.24 -14.44
N PRO A 45 2.94 11.83 -15.36
CA PRO A 45 2.35 10.51 -15.29
C PRO A 45 3.43 9.45 -15.51
N LEU A 46 3.48 8.47 -14.62
CA LEU A 46 4.30 7.27 -14.74
C LEU A 46 3.39 6.05 -14.69
N SER A 47 3.54 5.15 -15.66
CA SER A 47 2.87 3.86 -15.65
C SER A 47 3.86 2.78 -15.20
N VAL A 48 3.48 2.00 -14.19
CA VAL A 48 4.28 0.88 -13.67
C VAL A 48 3.39 -0.34 -13.51
N GLU A 49 3.83 -1.47 -14.08
CA GLU A 49 3.08 -2.74 -14.04
C GLU A 49 1.63 -2.56 -14.53
N ASP A 50 0.65 -2.76 -13.65
CA ASP A 50 -0.78 -2.63 -13.92
C ASP A 50 -1.36 -1.26 -13.54
N TYR A 51 -0.54 -0.33 -13.03
CA TYR A 51 -0.96 1.00 -12.64
C TYR A 51 -0.59 2.02 -13.70
N GLU A 52 -1.60 2.60 -14.33
CA GLU A 52 -1.39 3.62 -15.36
C GLU A 52 -1.45 5.05 -14.82
N ALA A 53 -0.58 5.89 -15.38
CA ALA A 53 -0.59 7.34 -15.26
C ALA A 53 -0.38 7.91 -13.84
N ILE A 54 0.11 7.14 -12.87
CA ILE A 54 0.36 7.61 -11.51
C ILE A 54 1.13 8.93 -11.51
N PRO A 55 0.67 9.99 -10.81
CA PRO A 55 1.41 11.23 -10.70
C PRO A 55 2.72 10.98 -9.96
N SER A 56 3.82 11.28 -10.64
CA SER A 56 5.17 11.03 -10.16
C SER A 56 6.09 12.21 -10.40
N ALA A 57 7.10 12.35 -9.53
CA ALA A 57 8.15 13.35 -9.68
C ALA A 57 9.50 12.76 -9.28
N THR A 58 10.55 13.24 -9.94
CA THR A 58 11.94 13.01 -9.52
C THR A 58 12.37 14.17 -8.65
N ILE A 59 12.83 13.86 -7.44
CA ILE A 59 13.25 14.86 -6.45
C ILE A 59 14.71 14.64 -6.12
N THR A 60 15.52 15.70 -6.24
CA THR A 60 16.91 15.71 -5.76
C THR A 60 16.96 16.48 -4.46
N PHE A 61 17.29 15.79 -3.37
CA PHE A 61 17.36 16.42 -2.05
C PHE A 61 18.70 17.15 -1.89
N PRO A 62 18.70 18.37 -1.33
CA PRO A 62 19.93 19.16 -1.19
C PRO A 62 20.90 18.56 -0.16
N ALA A 63 20.38 17.91 0.88
CA ALA A 63 21.16 17.26 1.92
C ALA A 63 20.42 16.07 2.53
N VAL A 64 21.14 15.28 3.32
CA VAL A 64 20.51 14.33 4.26
C VAL A 64 19.75 15.10 5.34
N GLY A 65 18.62 14.58 5.76
CA GLY A 65 17.75 15.25 6.72
C GLY A 65 16.31 14.78 6.62
N THR A 66 15.44 15.48 7.32
CA THR A 66 13.99 15.26 7.25
C THR A 66 13.36 16.38 6.46
N TYR A 67 12.35 16.03 5.70
CA TYR A 67 11.59 16.93 4.85
C TYR A 67 10.11 16.58 4.93
N GLU A 68 9.28 17.48 4.46
CA GLU A 68 7.85 17.23 4.27
C GLU A 68 7.50 17.44 2.81
N LEU A 69 6.85 16.45 2.21
CA LEU A 69 6.27 16.56 0.88
C LEU A 69 4.79 16.88 1.02
N VAL A 70 4.37 18.04 0.50
CA VAL A 70 2.96 18.45 0.49
C VAL A 70 2.43 18.36 -0.93
N LEU A 71 1.44 17.50 -1.14
CA LEU A 71 0.65 17.43 -2.36
C LEU A 71 -0.66 18.16 -2.14
N GLU A 72 -0.83 19.26 -2.87
CA GLU A 72 -2.10 19.96 -2.98
C GLU A 72 -2.77 19.58 -4.29
N GLY A 73 -4.10 19.52 -4.29
CA GLY A 73 -4.83 19.18 -5.50
C GLY A 73 -6.21 19.78 -5.52
N GLN A 74 -6.60 20.25 -6.70
CA GLN A 74 -7.97 20.68 -6.98
C GLN A 74 -8.46 20.07 -8.30
N ALA A 75 -9.78 19.86 -8.38
CA ALA A 75 -10.38 19.34 -9.59
C ALA A 75 -10.24 20.36 -10.74
N GLN A 76 -9.87 19.90 -11.93
CA GLN A 76 -9.94 20.71 -13.14
C GLN A 76 -11.39 21.01 -13.52
N ASP A 77 -12.28 20.03 -13.32
CA ASP A 77 -13.71 20.24 -13.49
C ASP A 77 -14.36 20.66 -12.17
N PRO A 78 -15.09 21.78 -12.14
CA PRO A 78 -15.79 22.20 -10.93
C PRO A 78 -16.78 21.12 -10.48
N GLY A 79 -16.62 20.67 -9.23
CA GLY A 79 -17.52 19.69 -8.60
C GLY A 79 -17.09 18.22 -8.68
N ALA A 80 -15.99 17.87 -9.36
CA ALA A 80 -15.53 16.48 -9.41
C ALA A 80 -15.01 15.98 -8.04
N PHE A 81 -14.29 16.83 -7.31
CA PHE A 81 -13.89 16.62 -5.92
C PHE A 81 -13.52 17.96 -5.25
N PRO A 82 -13.67 18.08 -3.92
CA PRO A 82 -13.21 19.27 -3.19
C PRO A 82 -11.68 19.35 -3.19
N PRO A 83 -11.08 20.55 -3.11
CA PRO A 83 -9.64 20.70 -2.93
C PRO A 83 -9.12 19.91 -1.73
N PHE A 84 -7.91 19.40 -1.82
CA PHE A 84 -7.27 18.62 -0.77
C PHE A 84 -5.80 18.99 -0.62
N GLU A 85 -5.25 18.62 0.53
CA GLU A 85 -3.84 18.72 0.88
C GLU A 85 -3.42 17.42 1.59
N LEU A 86 -2.27 16.88 1.20
CA LEU A 86 -1.69 15.67 1.78
C LEU A 86 -0.22 15.92 2.11
N ALA A 87 0.16 15.77 3.37
CA ALA A 87 1.53 15.94 3.83
C ALA A 87 2.18 14.59 4.16
N PHE A 88 3.40 14.38 3.67
CA PHE A 88 4.15 13.14 3.82
C PHE A 88 5.54 13.43 4.40
N PRO A 89 5.86 12.94 5.61
CA PRO A 89 7.19 13.08 6.17
C PRO A 89 8.18 12.16 5.44
N VAL A 90 9.31 12.71 5.01
CA VAL A 90 10.38 11.99 4.32
C VAL A 90 11.67 12.14 5.09
N THR A 91 12.40 11.03 5.29
CA THR A 91 13.74 11.06 5.87
C THR A 91 14.76 10.57 4.84
N VAL A 92 15.72 11.42 4.51
CA VAL A 92 16.82 11.15 3.60
C VAL A 92 18.07 10.87 4.42
N ALA A 93 18.58 9.64 4.32
CA ALA A 93 19.78 9.22 5.02
C ALA A 93 20.79 8.59 4.04
N THR A 94 22.07 8.71 4.36
CA THR A 94 23.11 7.96 3.66
C THR A 94 23.11 6.53 4.17
N ALA A 95 23.12 5.55 3.27
CA ALA A 95 23.40 4.18 3.66
C ALA A 95 24.84 4.12 4.19
N VAL A 96 25.00 3.89 5.49
CA VAL A 96 26.27 3.46 6.04
C VAL A 96 26.36 1.98 5.70
N THR A 97 27.02 1.65 4.60
CA THR A 97 27.46 0.26 4.38
C THR A 97 28.21 -0.14 5.64
N PRO A 98 27.74 -1.13 6.44
CA PRO A 98 28.58 -1.63 7.51
C PRO A 98 29.87 -2.07 6.82
N ALA A 99 30.99 -1.44 7.20
CA ALA A 99 32.29 -1.88 6.76
C ALA A 99 32.32 -3.40 6.99
N SER A 100 32.65 -4.14 5.92
CA SER A 100 32.94 -5.57 5.95
C SER A 100 33.45 -5.97 7.34
N PRO A 101 32.88 -7.01 7.99
CA PRO A 101 33.22 -7.33 9.36
C PRO A 101 34.74 -7.36 9.50
N ALA A 102 35.27 -6.48 10.35
CA ALA A 102 36.62 -6.60 10.86
C ALA A 102 36.78 -8.04 11.37
N PRO A 103 37.97 -8.67 11.20
CA PRO A 103 38.15 -10.10 11.45
C PRO A 103 37.55 -10.47 12.81
N GLU A 104 36.45 -11.21 12.74
CA GLU A 104 35.74 -11.74 13.89
C GLU A 104 36.72 -12.67 14.62
N PRO A 105 36.95 -12.50 15.93
CA PRO A 105 37.65 -13.51 16.72
C PRO A 105 36.90 -14.83 16.55
N GLU A 106 37.54 -15.79 15.90
CA GLU A 106 37.01 -17.12 15.57
C GLU A 106 36.48 -17.79 16.85
N LEU A 107 35.16 -17.81 17.01
CA LEU A 107 34.47 -18.58 18.05
C LEU A 107 34.14 -19.97 17.47
N PRO A 108 34.33 -21.04 18.25
CA PRO A 108 34.33 -22.43 17.76
C PRO A 108 32.98 -22.86 17.17
N PRO A 109 32.97 -23.87 16.28
CA PRO A 109 31.81 -24.21 15.46
C PRO A 109 30.63 -24.71 16.30
N ALA A 110 29.53 -23.94 16.30
CA ALA A 110 28.26 -24.38 16.85
C ALA A 110 27.59 -25.38 15.89
N SER A 111 27.09 -26.46 16.48
CA SER A 111 26.64 -27.69 15.85
C SER A 111 25.43 -27.54 14.92
N THR A 112 25.42 -28.34 13.86
CA THR A 112 24.26 -28.59 12.99
C THR A 112 23.01 -28.94 13.80
N THR A 113 21.95 -28.12 13.68
CA THR A 113 20.58 -28.45 14.09
C THR A 113 19.64 -28.06 12.94
N PRO A 114 18.65 -28.90 12.57
CA PRO A 114 17.98 -28.82 11.28
C PRO A 114 17.04 -27.62 11.18
N GLU A 115 16.90 -27.16 9.94
CA GLU A 115 15.77 -26.41 9.42
C GLU A 115 14.44 -27.00 9.93
N SER A 116 13.85 -26.37 10.94
CA SER A 116 12.48 -26.61 11.36
C SER A 116 11.57 -25.74 10.51
N SER A 117 11.14 -26.33 9.40
CA SER A 117 9.95 -25.90 8.67
C SER A 117 8.70 -26.10 9.54
N SER A 118 7.68 -25.29 9.24
CA SER A 118 6.24 -25.55 9.49
C SER A 118 5.61 -25.17 10.85
N THR A 119 4.72 -24.16 10.73
CA THR A 119 3.32 -24.16 11.19
C THR A 119 3.02 -23.83 12.66
N ALA A 120 2.49 -22.63 12.89
CA ALA A 120 1.54 -22.32 13.97
C ALA A 120 0.35 -21.56 13.35
N SER A 121 -0.59 -22.27 12.73
CA SER A 121 -1.84 -22.75 13.36
C SER A 121 -2.84 -21.62 13.65
N GLY A 122 -3.43 -21.06 12.59
CA GLY A 122 -4.83 -20.59 12.67
C GLY A 122 -5.77 -21.78 12.93
N PRO A 123 -7.01 -21.54 13.39
CA PRO A 123 -7.94 -22.62 13.74
C PRO A 123 -8.12 -23.60 12.58
N PRO A 124 -8.30 -24.90 12.86
CA PRO A 124 -8.28 -25.94 11.85
C PRO A 124 -9.35 -25.65 10.77
N ILE A 125 -8.88 -25.55 9.54
CA ILE A 125 -9.65 -25.33 8.31
C ILE A 125 -10.85 -26.30 8.11
N PRO A 126 -10.98 -27.52 8.74
CA PRO A 126 -12.24 -28.28 8.65
C PRO A 126 -13.49 -27.59 9.22
N LEU A 127 -13.35 -26.61 10.13
CA LEU A 127 -14.52 -26.00 10.79
C LEU A 127 -15.32 -25.05 9.87
N LEU A 128 -14.65 -24.32 8.98
CA LEU A 128 -15.32 -23.40 8.03
C LEU A 128 -16.11 -24.17 6.96
N VAL A 129 -15.57 -25.29 6.49
CA VAL A 129 -16.25 -26.14 5.49
C VAL A 129 -17.47 -26.83 6.10
N ALA A 130 -17.37 -27.32 7.34
CA ALA A 130 -18.50 -27.91 8.06
C ALA A 130 -19.63 -26.88 8.29
N LEU A 131 -19.30 -25.65 8.68
CA LEU A 131 -20.28 -24.57 8.86
C LEU A 131 -21.03 -24.23 7.56
N LEU A 132 -20.32 -24.12 6.43
CA LEU A 132 -20.95 -23.86 5.13
C LEU A 132 -21.89 -25.00 4.70
N LEU A 133 -21.50 -26.26 4.93
CA LEU A 133 -22.35 -27.42 4.60
C LEU A 133 -23.61 -27.48 5.47
N VAL A 134 -23.53 -27.15 6.76
CA VAL A 134 -24.71 -27.10 7.65
C VAL A 134 -25.67 -25.98 7.24
N ILE A 135 -25.15 -24.81 6.83
CA ILE A 135 -26.00 -23.69 6.36
C ILE A 135 -26.69 -24.07 5.04
N LEU A 136 -25.97 -24.64 4.07
CA LEU A 136 -26.56 -25.05 2.79
C LEU A 136 -27.59 -26.18 2.96
N ALA A 137 -27.31 -27.16 3.83
CA ALA A 137 -28.27 -28.21 4.17
C ALA A 137 -29.50 -27.62 4.87
N GLY A 138 -29.33 -26.68 5.80
CA GLY A 138 -30.43 -26.00 6.48
C GLY A 138 -31.33 -25.19 5.53
N VAL A 139 -30.75 -24.45 4.58
CA VAL A 139 -31.51 -23.70 3.57
C VAL A 139 -32.25 -24.66 2.64
N ALA A 140 -31.61 -25.74 2.20
CA ALA A 140 -32.27 -26.76 1.39
C ALA A 140 -33.42 -27.47 2.15
N TRP A 141 -33.23 -27.75 3.44
CA TRP A 141 -34.25 -28.40 4.27
C TRP A 141 -35.46 -27.48 4.50
N THR A 142 -35.23 -26.20 4.81
CA THR A 142 -36.31 -25.22 4.97
C THR A 142 -37.07 -24.98 3.67
N TRP A 143 -36.39 -24.86 2.52
CA TRP A 143 -37.02 -24.77 1.21
C TRP A 143 -37.83 -26.01 0.83
N SER A 144 -37.32 -27.21 1.14
CA SER A 144 -38.05 -28.45 0.88
C SER A 144 -39.34 -28.56 1.71
N ARG A 145 -39.29 -28.10 2.96
CA ARG A 145 -40.46 -28.08 3.86
C ARG A 145 -41.49 -27.04 3.43
N TYR A 146 -41.04 -25.87 2.98
CA TYR A 146 -41.90 -24.83 2.40
C TYR A 146 -42.62 -25.32 1.14
N ARG A 147 -41.90 -25.99 0.22
CA ARG A 147 -42.52 -26.60 -0.96
C ARG A 147 -43.54 -27.70 -0.62
N ARG A 148 -43.31 -28.48 0.45
CA ARG A 148 -44.31 -29.48 0.89
C ARG A 148 -45.57 -28.84 1.46
N GLN A 149 -45.45 -27.75 2.22
CA GLN A 149 -46.60 -27.00 2.76
C GLN A 149 -47.45 -26.34 1.66
N GLY A 150 -46.83 -25.90 0.56
CA GLY A 150 -47.55 -25.34 -0.59
C GLY A 150 -48.37 -26.35 -1.37
N LYS A 151 -48.16 -27.66 -1.19
CA LYS A 151 -48.81 -28.73 -1.97
C LYS A 151 -49.96 -29.43 -1.24
N ASN A 152 -50.16 -29.13 0.05
CA ASN A 152 -51.22 -29.70 0.88
C ASN A 152 -52.38 -28.71 1.13
N LYS A 153 -52.44 -27.59 0.40
CA LYS A 153 -53.50 -26.58 0.50
C LYS A 153 -54.55 -26.65 -0.61
N ASP A 154 -54.46 -27.66 -1.48
CA ASP A 154 -55.35 -27.86 -2.63
C ASP A 154 -56.06 -29.24 -2.63
N LEU A 155 -56.39 -29.77 -1.45
CA LEU A 155 -57.43 -30.81 -1.29
C LEU A 155 -58.34 -30.49 -0.10
#